data_AF-A0A9E3NE17-F1
#
_entry.id   AF-A0A9E3NE17-F1
#
_cell.length_a   1.000
_cell.length_b   1.000
_cell.length_c   1.000
_cell.angle_alpha   90.00
_cell.angle_beta   90.00
_cell.angle_gamma   90.00
#
_symmetry.space_group_name_H-M   'P 1'
#
loop_
_entity.id
_entity.type
_entity.pdbx_description
1 polymer ?
#
loop_
_entity_poly.entity_id
_entity_poly.type
_entity_poly.pdbx_seq_one_letter_code
_entity_poly.pdbx_strand_id
1 'polypeptide(L)'
;MMKANWFLAAILIVLFSACGDETEVQQVCDTAPRVQDSFCEQDAYTLPNGNVVSLAGEYDVFLGADGDCGEAVVYVLTTFAVEEQVEEVTICEGESHQLSSGESVNQPGTYTVSVERPGTCNLDMVTILRIQDDSITEVDVLKCPDTEYILPDGSGITAEGTYLTTINSTIGCDSTIRTTIVNDVNQGVEEIILAEICLGDTYTLPSGGMITPDQTGTTDFISSFLTASGCDSTVRTSLTVHPTFESSESVTISSGQSYTLPDGTVVTDAGSYTTTFMSVNGCDSVIVTNLSVN
;
A
#
# COMPACT_ATOMS: atom_id res chain seq x y z
N MET A 1 59.73 -0.99 -4.56
CA MET A 1 60.40 -2.00 -3.70
C MET A 1 60.08 -3.37 -4.29
N MET A 2 61.00 -3.90 -5.09
CA MET A 2 60.90 -5.22 -5.72
C MET A 2 60.85 -6.31 -4.64
N LYS A 3 59.76 -7.07 -4.57
CA LYS A 3 59.79 -8.39 -3.94
C LYS A 3 60.44 -9.33 -4.96
N ALA A 4 61.73 -9.60 -4.74
CA ALA A 4 62.48 -10.59 -5.50
C ALA A 4 61.74 -11.93 -5.44
N ASN A 5 61.38 -12.46 -6.61
CA ASN A 5 60.77 -13.78 -6.74
C ASN A 5 61.90 -14.81 -6.59
N TRP A 6 61.95 -15.51 -5.46
CA TRP A 6 63.03 -16.45 -5.13
C TRP A 6 63.14 -17.63 -6.12
N PHE A 7 62.13 -17.84 -6.98
CA PHE A 7 62.18 -18.83 -8.06
C PHE A 7 63.03 -18.41 -9.27
N LEU A 8 63.17 -17.11 -9.58
CA LEU A 8 64.05 -16.65 -10.67
C LEU A 8 65.53 -16.90 -10.35
N ALA A 9 65.92 -16.82 -9.07
CA ALA A 9 67.30 -16.98 -8.66
C ALA A 9 67.81 -18.43 -8.82
N ALA A 10 66.94 -19.43 -8.66
CA ALA A 10 67.33 -20.85 -8.77
C ALA A 10 67.58 -21.27 -10.23
N ILE A 11 66.80 -20.77 -11.19
CA ILE A 11 66.98 -21.05 -12.62
C ILE A 11 68.21 -20.32 -13.17
N LEU A 12 68.44 -19.07 -12.73
CA LEU A 12 69.60 -18.28 -13.14
C LEU A 12 70.93 -18.96 -12.72
N ILE A 13 71.01 -19.51 -11.50
CA ILE A 13 72.22 -20.16 -10.97
C ILE A 13 72.61 -21.44 -11.74
N VAL A 14 71.65 -22.19 -12.28
CA VAL A 14 71.95 -23.41 -13.06
C VAL A 14 72.45 -23.06 -14.46
N LEU A 15 71.87 -22.03 -15.10
CA LEU A 15 72.29 -21.53 -16.42
C LEU A 15 73.69 -20.89 -16.42
N PHE A 16 74.12 -20.26 -15.32
CA PHE A 16 75.48 -19.72 -15.19
C PHE A 16 76.61 -20.76 -15.17
N SER A 17 76.30 -22.01 -14.84
CA SER A 17 77.31 -23.09 -14.90
C SER A 17 77.56 -23.59 -16.33
N ALA A 18 76.73 -23.16 -17.28
CA ALA A 18 76.64 -23.63 -18.66
C ALA A 18 77.04 -22.56 -19.69
N CYS A 19 76.49 -21.34 -19.58
CA CYS A 19 76.97 -20.15 -20.29
C CYS A 19 78.01 -19.46 -19.43
N GLY A 20 79.17 -19.11 -20.00
CA GLY A 20 80.31 -18.61 -19.25
C GLY A 20 80.10 -17.26 -18.54
N ASP A 21 79.08 -16.47 -18.91
CA ASP A 21 78.73 -15.17 -18.27
C ASP A 21 77.31 -14.68 -18.66
N GLU A 22 76.79 -13.65 -17.97
CA GLU A 22 75.50 -12.97 -18.23
C GLU A 22 75.36 -12.49 -19.68
N THR A 23 76.46 -12.00 -20.27
CA THR A 23 76.48 -11.51 -21.67
C THR A 23 76.25 -12.61 -22.70
N GLU A 24 76.66 -13.85 -22.41
CA GLU A 24 76.49 -14.97 -23.32
C GLU A 24 75.05 -15.49 -23.31
N VAL A 25 74.43 -15.53 -22.11
CA VAL A 25 72.99 -15.81 -21.96
C VAL A 25 72.14 -14.77 -22.68
N GLN A 26 72.48 -13.48 -22.51
CA GLN A 26 71.75 -12.38 -23.15
C GLN A 26 71.83 -12.44 -24.68
N GLN A 27 73.00 -12.77 -25.25
CA GLN A 27 73.19 -12.87 -26.70
C GLN A 27 72.39 -14.02 -27.33
N VAL A 28 72.23 -15.13 -26.59
CA VAL A 28 71.39 -16.27 -27.00
C VAL A 28 69.92 -15.89 -26.99
N CYS A 29 69.45 -15.20 -25.94
CA CYS A 29 68.07 -14.69 -25.87
C CYS A 29 67.76 -13.63 -26.94
N ASP A 30 68.72 -12.76 -27.26
CA ASP A 30 68.54 -11.68 -28.25
C ASP A 30 68.43 -12.22 -29.70
N THR A 31 68.96 -13.41 -29.98
CA THR A 31 68.93 -14.05 -31.31
C THR A 31 67.94 -15.21 -31.41
N ALA A 32 67.29 -15.57 -30.30
CA ALA A 32 66.31 -16.64 -30.21
C ALA A 32 65.06 -16.35 -31.08
N PRO A 33 64.47 -17.38 -31.72
CA PRO A 33 63.19 -17.23 -32.38
C PRO A 33 62.10 -16.81 -31.39
N ARG A 34 61.26 -15.86 -31.83
CA ARG A 34 60.11 -15.36 -31.06
C ARG A 34 58.84 -16.09 -31.48
N VAL A 35 58.16 -16.70 -30.52
CA VAL A 35 56.83 -17.31 -30.71
C VAL A 35 55.79 -16.39 -30.08
N GLN A 36 54.79 -16.02 -30.88
CA GLN A 36 53.63 -15.27 -30.39
C GLN A 36 52.54 -16.26 -30.04
N ASP A 37 52.00 -16.17 -28.83
CA ASP A 37 50.87 -16.99 -28.42
C ASP A 37 49.97 -16.21 -27.45
N SER A 38 48.79 -16.76 -27.17
CA SER A 38 47.78 -16.08 -26.38
C SER A 38 46.99 -17.03 -25.49
N PHE A 39 46.54 -16.54 -24.34
CA PHE A 39 45.70 -17.28 -23.40
C PHE A 39 44.69 -16.36 -22.71
N CYS A 40 43.71 -16.92 -22.00
CA CYS A 40 42.68 -16.12 -21.35
C CYS A 40 43.14 -15.52 -20.03
N GLU A 41 42.61 -14.35 -19.71
CA GLU A 41 42.79 -13.79 -18.39
C GLU A 41 42.32 -14.79 -17.32
N GLN A 42 43.11 -14.96 -16.27
CA GLN A 42 42.91 -15.92 -15.17
C GLN A 42 43.21 -17.40 -15.49
N ASP A 43 43.46 -17.74 -16.76
CA ASP A 43 44.00 -19.06 -17.13
C ASP A 43 45.51 -19.14 -16.92
N ALA A 44 46.02 -20.38 -16.88
CA ALA A 44 47.43 -20.67 -16.80
C ALA A 44 47.95 -21.26 -18.13
N TYR A 45 49.07 -20.75 -18.61
CA TYR A 45 49.74 -21.22 -19.82
C TYR A 45 50.95 -22.08 -19.45
N THR A 46 51.04 -23.29 -20.01
CA THR A 46 52.20 -24.18 -19.80
C THR A 46 53.20 -23.99 -20.94
N LEU A 47 54.36 -23.41 -20.62
CA LEU A 47 55.47 -23.27 -21.55
C LEU A 47 56.05 -24.66 -21.90
N PRO A 48 56.70 -24.83 -23.07
CA PRO A 48 57.22 -26.13 -23.51
C PRO A 48 58.25 -26.78 -22.57
N ASN A 49 58.91 -26.00 -21.72
CA ASN A 49 59.82 -26.50 -20.68
C ASN A 49 59.09 -26.99 -19.41
N GLY A 50 57.76 -26.99 -19.41
CA GLY A 50 56.91 -27.40 -18.29
C GLY A 50 56.62 -26.30 -17.26
N ASN A 51 57.20 -25.11 -17.41
CA ASN A 51 56.89 -23.98 -16.53
C ASN A 51 55.49 -23.46 -16.80
N VAL A 52 54.76 -23.11 -15.74
CA VAL A 52 53.41 -22.56 -15.83
C VAL A 52 53.44 -21.07 -15.50
N VAL A 53 52.82 -20.26 -16.36
CA VAL A 53 52.71 -18.80 -16.21
C VAL A 53 51.26 -18.37 -16.28
N SER A 54 50.91 -17.27 -15.60
CA SER A 54 49.54 -16.76 -15.49
C SER A 54 49.41 -15.26 -15.81
N LEU A 55 50.46 -14.67 -16.37
CA LEU A 55 50.52 -13.25 -16.75
C LEU A 55 50.97 -13.13 -18.21
N ALA A 56 50.50 -12.09 -18.90
CA ALA A 56 51.06 -11.71 -20.19
C ALA A 56 52.50 -11.20 -20.02
N GLY A 57 53.35 -11.42 -21.01
CA GLY A 57 54.74 -10.99 -20.97
C GLY A 57 55.64 -11.74 -21.94
N GLU A 58 56.91 -11.35 -21.98
CA GLU A 58 57.96 -12.10 -22.68
C GLU A 58 58.60 -13.09 -21.71
N TYR A 59 58.72 -14.35 -22.14
CA TYR A 59 59.28 -15.46 -21.36
C TYR A 59 60.37 -16.16 -22.16
N ASP A 60 61.57 -16.19 -21.61
CA ASP A 60 62.69 -16.94 -22.18
C ASP A 60 62.56 -18.42 -21.80
N VAL A 61 62.44 -19.28 -22.82
CA VAL A 61 62.27 -20.73 -22.66
C VAL A 61 63.50 -21.45 -23.21
N PHE A 62 64.26 -22.09 -22.32
CA PHE A 62 65.39 -22.94 -22.69
C PHE A 62 64.93 -24.41 -22.82
N LEU A 63 65.27 -25.06 -23.93
CA LEU A 63 64.78 -26.41 -24.27
C LEU A 63 65.82 -27.54 -24.09
N GLY A 64 67.02 -27.21 -23.59
CA GLY A 64 68.11 -28.17 -23.36
C GLY A 64 67.97 -28.95 -22.03
N ALA A 65 68.41 -30.21 -22.03
CA ALA A 65 68.64 -30.97 -20.81
C ALA A 65 70.03 -30.62 -20.26
N ASP A 66 70.07 -30.17 -19.00
CA ASP A 66 71.27 -30.00 -18.17
C ASP A 66 72.41 -29.16 -18.78
N GLY A 67 72.21 -27.84 -18.76
CA GLY A 67 73.34 -26.91 -18.75
C GLY A 67 74.10 -26.75 -20.07
N ASP A 68 73.38 -26.64 -21.19
CA ASP A 68 73.91 -26.07 -22.43
C ASP A 68 72.97 -24.94 -22.89
N CYS A 69 73.53 -23.81 -23.34
CA CYS A 69 72.80 -22.66 -23.89
C CYS A 69 72.34 -22.90 -25.33
N GLY A 70 72.09 -24.17 -25.69
CA GLY A 70 72.02 -24.63 -27.07
C GLY A 70 70.79 -24.18 -27.83
N GLU A 71 69.63 -24.01 -27.18
CA GLU A 71 68.40 -23.60 -27.86
C GLU A 71 67.44 -22.88 -26.91
N ALA A 72 67.24 -21.58 -27.17
CA ALA A 72 66.27 -20.74 -26.48
C ALA A 72 65.17 -20.30 -27.45
N VAL A 73 63.95 -20.16 -26.94
CA VAL A 73 62.81 -19.61 -27.66
C VAL A 73 62.17 -18.56 -26.77
N VAL A 74 61.91 -17.36 -27.31
CA VAL A 74 61.25 -16.29 -26.58
C VAL A 74 59.75 -16.38 -26.85
N TYR A 75 58.97 -16.70 -25.83
CA TYR A 75 57.50 -16.70 -25.90
C TYR A 75 56.98 -15.33 -25.52
N VAL A 76 56.33 -14.65 -26.46
CA VAL A 76 55.61 -13.40 -26.21
C VAL A 76 54.14 -13.77 -26.03
N LEU A 77 53.67 -13.78 -24.79
CA LEU A 77 52.31 -14.15 -24.43
C LEU A 77 51.44 -12.90 -24.27
N THR A 78 50.31 -12.87 -24.96
CA THR A 78 49.25 -11.87 -24.76
C THR A 78 48.03 -12.48 -24.09
N THR A 79 47.42 -11.77 -23.14
CA THR A 79 46.15 -12.20 -22.55
C THR A 79 44.96 -11.61 -23.31
N PHE A 80 43.94 -12.43 -23.52
CA PHE A 80 42.63 -11.97 -23.99
C PHE A 80 41.66 -11.91 -22.80
N ALA A 81 40.93 -10.81 -22.68
CA ALA A 81 39.87 -10.69 -21.70
C ALA A 81 38.71 -11.63 -22.06
N VAL A 82 38.08 -12.22 -21.04
CA VAL A 82 36.79 -12.89 -21.19
C VAL A 82 35.75 -11.80 -21.45
N GLU A 83 34.97 -11.98 -22.51
CA GLU A 83 33.86 -11.06 -22.83
C GLU A 83 32.64 -11.50 -22.04
N GLU A 84 31.97 -10.56 -21.37
CA GLU A 84 30.74 -10.83 -20.60
C GLU A 84 29.56 -10.09 -21.23
N GLN A 85 28.43 -10.78 -21.37
CA GLN A 85 27.13 -10.19 -21.69
C GLN A 85 26.17 -10.38 -20.53
N VAL A 86 25.66 -9.27 -19.99
CA VAL A 86 24.79 -9.28 -18.81
C VAL A 86 23.35 -8.98 -19.20
N GLU A 87 22.43 -9.84 -18.76
CA GLU A 87 20.99 -9.64 -18.83
C GLU A 87 20.40 -9.64 -17.41
N GLU A 88 19.55 -8.67 -17.11
CA GLU A 88 18.76 -8.66 -15.88
C GLU A 88 17.32 -9.07 -16.17
N VAL A 89 16.85 -10.11 -15.50
CA VAL A 89 15.50 -10.66 -15.68
C VAL A 89 14.79 -10.67 -14.33
N THR A 90 13.53 -10.24 -14.32
CA THR A 90 12.64 -10.38 -13.16
C THR A 90 11.46 -11.26 -13.56
N ILE A 91 11.22 -12.34 -12.82
CA ILE A 91 10.09 -13.25 -13.01
C ILE A 91 9.19 -13.24 -11.76
N CYS A 92 7.96 -13.71 -11.90
CA CYS A 92 7.04 -13.84 -10.77
C CYS A 92 7.32 -15.10 -9.96
N GLU A 93 6.83 -15.13 -8.72
CA GLU A 93 6.93 -16.32 -7.88
C GLU A 93 6.31 -17.54 -8.58
N GLY A 94 7.04 -18.66 -8.60
CA GLY A 94 6.62 -19.89 -9.27
C GLY A 94 6.83 -19.95 -10.79
N GLU A 95 7.22 -18.84 -11.42
CA GLU A 95 7.65 -18.85 -12.83
C GLU A 95 9.08 -19.40 -12.99
N SER A 96 9.48 -19.62 -14.23
CA SER A 96 10.84 -20.04 -14.57
C SER A 96 11.37 -19.26 -15.77
N HIS A 97 12.67 -19.02 -15.77
CA HIS A 97 13.39 -18.41 -16.88
C HIS A 97 14.28 -19.44 -17.56
N GLN A 98 14.37 -19.38 -18.89
CA GLN A 98 15.23 -20.24 -19.70
C GLN A 98 16.55 -19.53 -19.98
N LEU A 99 17.65 -20.09 -19.48
CA LEU A 99 19.00 -19.59 -19.77
C LEU A 99 19.36 -19.80 -21.25
N SER A 100 20.39 -19.10 -21.70
CA SER A 100 20.97 -19.28 -23.05
C SER A 100 21.46 -20.71 -23.34
N SER A 101 21.74 -21.50 -22.29
CA SER A 101 22.04 -22.93 -22.38
C SER A 101 20.81 -23.83 -22.62
N GLY A 102 19.59 -23.31 -22.44
CA GLY A 102 18.33 -24.07 -22.46
C GLY A 102 17.96 -24.72 -21.12
N GLU A 103 18.67 -24.40 -20.04
CA GLU A 103 18.30 -24.81 -18.68
C GLU A 103 17.23 -23.88 -18.10
N SER A 104 16.22 -24.44 -17.42
CA SER A 104 15.23 -23.67 -16.67
C SER A 104 15.69 -23.39 -15.25
N VAL A 105 15.63 -22.13 -14.84
CA VAL A 105 15.94 -21.68 -13.48
C VAL A 105 14.76 -20.94 -12.87
N ASN A 106 14.56 -21.12 -11.57
CA ASN A 106 13.43 -20.55 -10.82
C ASN A 106 13.83 -20.10 -9.40
N GLN A 107 15.13 -19.84 -9.18
CA GLN A 107 15.64 -19.31 -7.92
C GLN A 107 16.36 -18.00 -8.21
N PRO A 108 16.33 -17.02 -7.29
CA PRO A 108 17.05 -15.78 -7.48
C PRO A 108 18.55 -16.06 -7.42
N GLY A 109 19.32 -15.44 -8.31
CA GLY A 109 20.75 -15.70 -8.40
C GLY A 109 21.39 -15.11 -9.65
N THR A 110 22.70 -15.29 -9.75
CA THR A 110 23.47 -14.97 -10.94
C THR A 110 23.90 -16.28 -11.58
N TYR A 111 23.49 -16.48 -12.82
CA TYR A 111 23.77 -17.67 -13.62
C TYR A 111 24.74 -17.30 -14.74
N THR A 112 25.82 -18.06 -14.89
CA THR A 112 26.83 -17.83 -15.94
C THR A 112 26.88 -19.04 -16.87
N VAL A 113 26.74 -18.80 -18.17
CA VAL A 113 26.90 -19.81 -19.22
C VAL A 113 28.07 -19.39 -20.11
N SER A 114 29.16 -20.15 -20.06
CA SER A 114 30.33 -19.94 -20.91
C SER A 114 30.15 -20.60 -22.27
N VAL A 115 30.28 -19.81 -23.33
CA VAL A 115 30.21 -20.25 -24.73
C VAL A 115 31.61 -20.27 -25.32
N GLU A 116 32.06 -21.45 -25.74
CA GLU A 116 33.37 -21.61 -26.38
C GLU A 116 33.42 -20.90 -27.74
N ARG A 117 34.49 -20.15 -27.96
CA ARG A 117 34.76 -19.46 -29.23
C ARG A 117 36.09 -19.93 -29.80
N PRO A 118 36.12 -20.51 -31.02
CA PRO A 118 37.36 -20.97 -31.62
C PRO A 118 38.38 -19.82 -31.79
N GLY A 119 39.57 -19.98 -31.21
CA GLY A 119 40.70 -19.06 -31.38
C GLY A 119 40.63 -17.77 -30.53
N THR A 120 39.66 -17.65 -29.63
CA THR A 120 39.58 -16.54 -28.65
C THR A 120 39.14 -17.09 -27.29
N CYS A 121 39.07 -16.24 -26.28
CA CYS A 121 38.45 -16.61 -25.01
C CYS A 121 36.95 -16.87 -25.15
N ASN A 122 36.43 -17.62 -24.17
CA ASN A 122 35.01 -17.90 -24.03
C ASN A 122 34.21 -16.61 -23.88
N LEU A 123 32.96 -16.64 -24.32
CA LEU A 123 31.98 -15.60 -24.06
C LEU A 123 31.09 -16.04 -22.90
N ASP A 124 31.07 -15.28 -21.82
CA ASP A 124 30.24 -15.54 -20.66
C ASP A 124 28.90 -14.80 -20.79
N MET A 125 27.82 -15.57 -20.85
CA MET A 125 26.46 -15.06 -20.81
C MET A 125 26.00 -15.08 -19.35
N VAL A 126 25.85 -13.90 -18.75
CA VAL A 126 25.51 -13.71 -17.33
C VAL A 126 24.06 -13.28 -17.23
N THR A 127 23.23 -14.10 -16.59
CA THR A 127 21.83 -13.77 -16.27
C THR A 127 21.70 -13.49 -14.78
N ILE A 128 21.30 -12.26 -14.43
CA ILE A 128 20.92 -11.89 -13.07
C ILE A 128 19.41 -12.07 -12.94
N LEU A 129 18.99 -13.16 -12.30
CA LEU A 129 17.58 -13.48 -12.08
C LEU A 129 17.11 -12.95 -10.73
N ARG A 130 16.09 -12.11 -10.76
CA ARG A 130 15.34 -11.65 -9.59
C ARG A 130 13.95 -12.27 -9.62
N ILE A 131 13.39 -12.55 -8.43
CA ILE A 131 12.01 -12.99 -8.28
C ILE A 131 11.24 -11.86 -7.61
N GLN A 132 10.10 -11.51 -8.20
CA GLN A 132 9.13 -10.61 -7.58
C GLN A 132 8.16 -11.46 -6.76
N ASP A 133 8.16 -11.23 -5.45
CA ASP A 133 7.26 -11.90 -4.51
C ASP A 133 5.80 -11.48 -4.72
N ASP A 134 4.88 -12.40 -4.43
CA ASP A 134 3.46 -12.11 -4.42
C ASP A 134 3.13 -11.09 -3.31
N SER A 135 2.70 -9.89 -3.71
CA SER A 135 2.24 -8.88 -2.77
C SER A 135 0.73 -9.01 -2.52
N ILE A 136 0.33 -9.14 -1.26
CA ILE A 136 -1.08 -9.10 -0.86
C ILE A 136 -1.41 -7.70 -0.31
N THR A 137 -2.34 -7.01 -0.95
CA THR A 137 -2.92 -5.76 -0.43
C THR A 137 -4.10 -6.09 0.48
N GLU A 138 -4.15 -5.51 1.68
CA GLU A 138 -5.27 -5.68 2.62
C GLU A 138 -6.25 -4.51 2.53
N VAL A 139 -7.54 -4.82 2.48
CA VAL A 139 -8.64 -3.85 2.49
C VAL A 139 -9.69 -4.29 3.50
N ASP A 140 -9.94 -3.48 4.52
CA ASP A 140 -11.02 -3.71 5.47
C ASP A 140 -12.23 -2.87 5.10
N VAL A 141 -13.38 -3.52 5.00
CA VAL A 141 -14.65 -2.92 4.61
C VAL A 141 -15.67 -3.14 5.71
N LEU A 142 -16.25 -2.04 6.16
CA LEU A 142 -17.42 -2.03 7.04
C LEU A 142 -18.65 -1.67 6.19
N LYS A 143 -19.61 -2.58 6.07
CA LYS A 143 -20.85 -2.39 5.29
C LYS A 143 -22.08 -2.74 6.10
N CYS A 144 -23.25 -2.36 5.65
CA CYS A 144 -24.49 -2.67 6.36
C CYS A 144 -24.96 -4.11 6.05
N PRO A 145 -25.69 -4.76 6.97
CA PRO A 145 -26.31 -6.06 6.72
C PRO A 145 -27.08 -6.06 5.39
N ASP A 146 -26.99 -7.18 4.66
CA ASP A 146 -27.70 -7.44 3.40
C ASP A 146 -27.41 -6.46 2.23
N THR A 147 -26.51 -5.50 2.40
CA THR A 147 -26.02 -4.66 1.29
C THR A 147 -24.95 -5.39 0.48
N GLU A 148 -24.98 -5.18 -0.84
CA GLU A 148 -23.97 -5.72 -1.75
C GLU A 148 -22.71 -4.84 -1.74
N TYR A 149 -21.54 -5.47 -1.68
CA TYR A 149 -20.24 -4.85 -1.92
C TYR A 149 -19.64 -5.45 -3.19
N ILE A 150 -19.07 -4.60 -4.05
CA ILE A 150 -18.40 -5.03 -5.28
C ILE A 150 -16.91 -5.20 -4.99
N LEU A 151 -16.42 -6.43 -5.11
CA LEU A 151 -15.01 -6.76 -5.00
C LEU A 151 -14.19 -6.16 -6.17
N PRO A 152 -12.85 -6.06 -6.05
CA PRO A 152 -12.01 -5.51 -7.11
C PRO A 152 -12.10 -6.22 -8.47
N ASP A 153 -12.56 -7.47 -8.52
CA ASP A 153 -12.83 -8.23 -9.75
C ASP A 153 -14.22 -7.97 -10.37
N GLY A 154 -15.03 -7.13 -9.72
CA GLY A 154 -16.38 -6.80 -10.14
C GLY A 154 -17.46 -7.77 -9.62
N SER A 155 -17.10 -8.78 -8.84
CA SER A 155 -18.10 -9.67 -8.23
C SER A 155 -18.82 -9.00 -7.05
N GLY A 156 -20.14 -9.18 -7.00
CA GLY A 156 -20.98 -8.69 -5.90
C GLY A 156 -21.10 -9.73 -4.78
N ILE A 157 -20.83 -9.31 -3.54
CA ILE A 157 -20.98 -10.14 -2.35
C ILE A 157 -21.88 -9.46 -1.34
N THR A 158 -22.66 -10.25 -0.59
CA THR A 158 -23.51 -9.76 0.51
C THR A 158 -23.11 -10.32 1.86
N ALA A 159 -22.43 -11.46 1.91
CA ALA A 159 -21.99 -12.09 3.15
C ALA A 159 -20.76 -11.39 3.74
N GLU A 160 -20.62 -11.48 5.07
CA GLU A 160 -19.36 -11.18 5.74
C GLU A 160 -18.32 -12.27 5.46
N GLY A 161 -17.05 -11.89 5.56
CA GLY A 161 -15.95 -12.83 5.35
C GLY A 161 -14.73 -12.18 4.74
N THR A 162 -13.71 -12.99 4.49
CA THR A 162 -12.48 -12.58 3.81
C THR A 162 -12.45 -13.15 2.41
N TYR A 163 -12.27 -12.29 1.42
CA TYR A 163 -12.26 -12.61 0.00
C TYR A 163 -10.89 -12.30 -0.59
N LEU A 164 -10.39 -13.21 -1.44
CA LEU A 164 -9.15 -13.02 -2.20
C LEU A 164 -9.51 -12.80 -3.66
N THR A 165 -9.05 -11.67 -4.21
CA THR A 165 -9.19 -11.33 -5.62
C THR A 165 -7.81 -11.19 -6.24
N THR A 166 -7.59 -11.85 -7.38
CA THR A 166 -6.38 -11.69 -8.18
C THR A 166 -6.68 -10.79 -9.37
N ILE A 167 -5.89 -9.73 -9.53
CA ILE A 167 -5.95 -8.81 -10.66
C ILE A 167 -4.80 -9.16 -11.59
N ASN A 168 -5.16 -9.71 -12.75
CA ASN A 168 -4.18 -10.18 -13.71
C ASN A 168 -3.50 -9.00 -14.38
N SER A 169 -2.17 -8.99 -14.39
CA SER A 169 -1.42 -8.00 -15.15
C SER A 169 -1.14 -8.51 -16.56
N THR A 170 -1.11 -7.60 -17.53
CA THR A 170 -0.63 -7.93 -18.89
C THR A 170 0.90 -7.81 -19.00
N ILE A 171 1.54 -7.17 -18.02
CA ILE A 171 3.00 -6.99 -17.91
C ILE A 171 3.39 -7.07 -16.43
N GLY A 172 4.27 -8.00 -16.07
CA GLY A 172 4.68 -8.22 -14.68
C GLY A 172 3.67 -9.05 -13.89
N CYS A 173 3.86 -9.12 -12.57
CA CYS A 173 3.12 -10.06 -11.73
C CYS A 173 1.69 -9.64 -11.43
N ASP A 174 0.83 -10.64 -11.23
CA ASP A 174 -0.54 -10.44 -10.80
C ASP A 174 -0.57 -9.83 -9.40
N SER A 175 -1.59 -9.02 -9.12
CA SER A 175 -1.79 -8.42 -7.80
C SER A 175 -2.86 -9.18 -7.05
N THR A 176 -2.61 -9.56 -5.80
CA THR A 176 -3.64 -10.18 -4.95
C THR A 176 -4.16 -9.16 -3.94
N ILE A 177 -5.49 -9.02 -3.85
CA ILE A 177 -6.18 -8.16 -2.89
C ILE A 177 -6.98 -9.05 -1.94
N ARG A 178 -6.72 -8.90 -0.65
CA ARG A 178 -7.48 -9.52 0.43
C ARG A 178 -8.45 -8.50 1.01
N THR A 179 -9.73 -8.70 0.75
CA THR A 179 -10.81 -7.85 1.27
C THR A 179 -11.46 -8.54 2.47
N THR A 180 -11.38 -7.95 3.65
CA THR A 180 -12.12 -8.41 4.83
C THR A 180 -13.38 -7.57 4.99
N ILE A 181 -14.53 -8.23 4.98
CA ILE A 181 -15.85 -7.59 5.02
C ILE A 181 -16.52 -7.96 6.33
N VAL A 182 -16.83 -6.94 7.10
CA VAL A 182 -17.58 -7.04 8.35
C VAL A 182 -18.87 -6.24 8.23
N ASN A 183 -19.97 -6.79 8.75
CA ASN A 183 -21.21 -6.05 8.82
C ASN A 183 -21.17 -5.10 10.02
N ASP A 184 -21.56 -3.84 9.80
CA ASP A 184 -21.76 -2.87 10.87
C ASP A 184 -23.05 -3.22 11.62
N VAL A 185 -22.88 -3.77 12.82
CA VAL A 185 -23.97 -4.10 13.74
C VAL A 185 -24.41 -2.90 14.57
N ASN A 186 -23.81 -1.72 14.41
CA ASN A 186 -24.32 -0.48 15.02
C ASN A 186 -25.52 0.11 14.27
N GLN A 187 -26.18 -0.71 13.44
CA GLN A 187 -27.47 -0.40 12.84
C GLN A 187 -28.53 -0.21 13.93
N GLY A 188 -29.14 0.97 13.97
CA GLY A 188 -30.34 1.23 14.77
C GLY A 188 -30.09 1.79 16.17
N VAL A 189 -29.32 2.88 16.29
CA VAL A 189 -29.51 3.75 17.46
C VAL A 189 -30.90 4.37 17.34
N GLU A 190 -31.90 3.73 17.96
CA GLU A 190 -33.17 4.38 18.23
C GLU A 190 -32.93 5.45 19.30
N GLU A 191 -32.64 6.67 18.88
CA GLU A 191 -32.69 7.80 19.79
C GLU A 191 -34.16 8.15 20.05
N ILE A 192 -34.55 8.16 21.32
CA ILE A 192 -35.89 8.55 21.75
C ILE A 192 -35.85 9.99 22.22
N ILE A 193 -36.54 10.86 21.50
CA ILE A 193 -36.77 12.27 21.88
C ILE A 193 -38.15 12.36 22.51
N LEU A 194 -38.22 12.86 23.74
CA LEU A 194 -39.47 13.24 24.39
C LEU A 194 -39.67 14.75 24.19
N ALA A 195 -40.79 15.13 23.59
CA ALA A 195 -41.14 16.51 23.34
C ALA A 195 -42.56 16.81 23.80
N GLU A 196 -42.81 18.05 24.23
CA GLU A 196 -44.12 18.52 24.68
C GLU A 196 -44.44 19.87 24.05
N ILE A 197 -45.66 20.04 23.56
CA ILE A 197 -46.17 21.30 22.96
C ILE A 197 -47.64 21.52 23.34
N CYS A 198 -48.17 22.72 23.06
CA CYS A 198 -49.59 23.01 23.21
C CYS A 198 -50.38 22.71 21.94
N LEU A 199 -51.68 22.44 22.09
CA LEU A 199 -52.59 22.27 20.97
C LEU A 199 -52.55 23.50 20.04
N GLY A 200 -52.32 23.27 18.75
CA GLY A 200 -52.18 24.35 17.76
C GLY A 200 -50.76 24.88 17.57
N ASP A 201 -49.81 24.50 18.42
CA ASP A 201 -48.39 24.82 18.21
C ASP A 201 -47.78 23.99 17.09
N THR A 202 -46.65 24.46 16.57
CA THR A 202 -45.86 23.75 15.56
C THR A 202 -44.65 23.07 16.20
N TYR A 203 -44.37 21.84 15.78
CA TYR A 203 -43.17 21.10 16.14
C TYR A 203 -42.38 20.72 14.88
N THR A 204 -41.06 20.91 14.91
CA THR A 204 -40.17 20.48 13.82
C THR A 204 -39.55 19.15 14.18
N LEU A 205 -39.86 18.11 13.41
CA LEU A 205 -39.29 16.79 13.56
C LEU A 205 -37.78 16.81 13.22
N PRO A 206 -36.99 15.86 13.74
CA PRO A 206 -35.58 15.72 13.38
C PRO A 206 -35.34 15.61 11.86
N SER A 207 -36.29 15.03 11.12
CA SER A 207 -36.28 14.97 9.65
C SER A 207 -36.46 16.33 8.95
N GLY A 208 -36.73 17.40 9.69
CA GLY A 208 -37.02 18.76 9.18
C GLY A 208 -38.49 19.00 8.84
N GLY A 209 -39.35 17.98 8.90
CA GLY A 209 -40.79 18.12 8.69
C GLY A 209 -41.46 18.87 9.85
N MET A 210 -42.27 19.87 9.55
CA MET A 210 -43.10 20.56 10.55
C MET A 210 -44.47 19.90 10.66
N ILE A 211 -44.95 19.75 11.90
CA ILE A 211 -46.29 19.25 12.21
C ILE A 211 -47.03 20.23 13.12
N THR A 212 -48.34 20.30 12.98
CA THR A 212 -49.24 21.09 13.84
C THR A 212 -50.37 20.18 14.28
N PRO A 213 -50.25 19.52 15.44
CA PRO A 213 -51.27 18.59 15.91
C PRO A 213 -52.60 19.29 16.20
N ASP A 214 -53.70 18.68 15.75
CA ASP A 214 -55.07 19.12 15.96
C ASP A 214 -55.78 18.35 17.10
N GLN A 215 -55.07 17.44 17.75
CA GLN A 215 -55.57 16.62 18.87
C GLN A 215 -54.56 16.58 20.01
N THR A 216 -55.07 16.43 21.23
CA THR A 216 -54.28 16.25 22.44
C THR A 216 -53.87 14.78 22.63
N GLY A 217 -52.77 14.55 23.35
CA GLY A 217 -52.27 13.21 23.67
C GLY A 217 -50.86 12.98 23.14
N THR A 218 -50.36 11.76 23.30
CA THR A 218 -49.00 11.38 22.89
C THR A 218 -49.03 10.62 21.57
N THR A 219 -48.24 11.07 20.60
CA THR A 219 -48.08 10.42 19.29
C THR A 219 -46.60 10.24 18.97
N ASP A 220 -46.22 9.07 18.46
CA ASP A 220 -44.86 8.76 18.03
C ASP A 220 -44.65 9.09 16.55
N PHE A 221 -43.55 9.79 16.24
CA PHE A 221 -43.09 10.09 14.89
C PHE A 221 -41.71 9.47 14.65
N ILE A 222 -41.53 8.84 13.49
CA ILE A 222 -40.26 8.21 13.11
C ILE A 222 -39.58 9.06 12.04
N SER A 223 -38.35 9.51 12.31
CA SER A 223 -37.47 10.16 11.35
C SER A 223 -36.38 9.19 10.92
N SER A 224 -36.31 8.87 9.63
CA SER A 224 -35.27 8.02 9.05
C SER A 224 -34.19 8.85 8.39
N PHE A 225 -32.93 8.61 8.77
CA PHE A 225 -31.77 9.26 8.18
C PHE A 225 -30.97 8.22 7.39
N LEU A 226 -31.07 8.30 6.07
CA LEU A 226 -30.34 7.44 5.15
C LEU A 226 -28.91 7.97 4.96
N THR A 227 -27.93 7.16 5.31
CA THR A 227 -26.54 7.40 4.86
C THR A 227 -26.34 6.78 3.49
N ALA A 228 -25.40 7.31 2.69
CA ALA A 228 -25.06 6.75 1.38
C ALA A 228 -24.62 5.28 1.43
N SER A 229 -24.25 4.79 2.62
CA SER A 229 -23.82 3.42 2.89
C SER A 229 -24.98 2.48 3.28
N GLY A 230 -26.20 2.97 3.47
CA GLY A 230 -27.39 2.15 3.82
C GLY A 230 -27.47 1.73 5.30
N CYS A 231 -26.66 2.33 6.16
CA CYS A 231 -26.74 2.13 7.60
C CYS A 231 -27.60 3.27 8.10
N ASP A 232 -28.89 2.98 8.23
CA ASP A 232 -29.91 3.96 8.55
C ASP A 232 -29.96 4.19 10.06
N SER A 233 -29.99 5.46 10.47
CA SER A 233 -30.32 5.84 11.83
C SER A 233 -31.80 6.23 11.88
N THR A 234 -32.53 5.78 12.89
CA THR A 234 -33.92 6.18 13.13
C THR A 234 -34.01 6.97 14.43
N VAL A 235 -34.70 8.10 14.39
CA VAL A 235 -35.02 8.87 15.59
C VAL A 235 -36.52 8.78 15.83
N ARG A 236 -36.90 8.29 17.01
CA ARG A 236 -38.30 8.23 17.46
C ARG A 236 -38.58 9.45 18.32
N THR A 237 -39.49 10.31 17.86
CA THR A 237 -39.99 11.44 18.66
C THR A 237 -41.34 11.06 19.27
N SER A 238 -41.44 10.98 20.59
CA SER A 238 -42.70 10.86 21.30
C SER A 238 -43.18 12.26 21.68
N LEU A 239 -44.15 12.78 20.93
CA LEU A 239 -44.66 14.13 21.09
C LEU A 239 -45.95 14.11 21.90
N THR A 240 -45.96 14.77 23.06
CA THR A 240 -47.15 14.95 23.89
C THR A 240 -47.75 16.34 23.66
N VAL A 241 -49.01 16.38 23.26
CA VAL A 241 -49.75 17.62 22.97
C VAL A 241 -50.74 17.88 24.09
N HIS A 242 -50.56 19.00 24.77
CA HIS A 242 -51.40 19.42 25.90
C HIS A 242 -52.56 20.32 25.41
N PRO A 243 -53.76 20.22 26.01
CA PRO A 243 -54.88 21.10 25.68
C PRO A 243 -54.59 22.56 26.02
N THR A 244 -55.10 23.47 25.20
CA THR A 244 -55.25 24.90 25.52
C THR A 244 -56.71 25.18 25.91
N PHE A 245 -56.93 25.96 26.97
CA PHE A 245 -58.27 26.32 27.39
C PHE A 245 -58.51 27.82 27.17
N GLU A 246 -59.49 28.15 26.34
CA GLU A 246 -59.98 29.51 26.18
C GLU A 246 -61.46 29.55 26.57
N SER A 247 -61.82 30.48 27.46
CA SER A 247 -63.22 30.71 27.83
C SER A 247 -63.54 32.21 27.79
N SER A 248 -64.80 32.53 27.53
CA SER A 248 -65.29 33.89 27.59
C SER A 248 -66.55 33.94 28.44
N GLU A 249 -66.66 35.00 29.23
CA GLU A 249 -67.84 35.28 30.04
C GLU A 249 -68.30 36.72 29.82
N SER A 250 -69.60 36.94 29.94
CA SER A 250 -70.20 38.26 29.85
C SER A 250 -70.86 38.61 31.17
N VAL A 251 -70.45 39.73 31.74
CA VAL A 251 -70.91 40.18 33.06
C VAL A 251 -71.51 41.58 32.93
N THR A 252 -72.62 41.82 33.62
CA THR A 252 -73.23 43.15 33.71
C THR A 252 -73.27 43.60 35.17
N ILE A 253 -72.72 44.76 35.45
CA ILE A 253 -72.77 45.42 36.76
C ILE A 253 -73.61 46.69 36.69
N SER A 254 -74.22 47.08 37.80
CA SER A 254 -74.93 48.36 37.89
C SER A 254 -73.95 49.52 38.09
N SER A 255 -74.32 50.72 37.65
CA SER A 255 -73.52 51.94 37.88
C SER A 255 -73.09 52.07 39.35
N GLY A 256 -71.77 52.16 39.58
CA GLY A 256 -71.17 52.29 40.91
C GLY A 256 -70.90 50.96 41.63
N GLN A 257 -71.19 49.82 41.02
CA GLN A 257 -70.75 48.50 41.49
C GLN A 257 -69.35 48.14 40.93
N SER A 258 -68.75 47.09 41.47
CA SER A 258 -67.47 46.54 41.01
C SER A 258 -67.59 45.05 40.70
N TYR A 259 -66.74 44.55 39.81
CA TYR A 259 -66.56 43.13 39.53
C TYR A 259 -65.13 42.72 39.86
N THR A 260 -64.97 41.54 40.46
CA THR A 260 -63.66 40.94 40.71
C THR A 260 -63.39 39.91 39.62
N LEU A 261 -62.37 40.17 38.80
CA LEU A 261 -61.90 39.29 37.75
C LEU A 261 -61.35 37.96 38.33
N PRO A 262 -61.22 36.90 37.51
CA PRO A 262 -60.71 35.60 37.96
C PRO A 262 -59.30 35.64 38.57
N ASP A 263 -58.48 36.64 38.26
CA ASP A 263 -57.15 36.86 38.87
C ASP A 263 -57.20 37.61 40.23
N GLY A 264 -58.39 38.04 40.66
CA GLY A 264 -58.58 38.85 41.86
C GLY A 264 -58.55 40.36 41.63
N THR A 265 -58.30 40.83 40.40
CA THR A 265 -58.29 42.25 40.05
C THR A 265 -59.72 42.82 40.08
N VAL A 266 -59.91 43.96 40.73
CA VAL A 266 -61.23 44.62 40.83
C VAL A 266 -61.37 45.70 39.76
N VAL A 267 -62.46 45.63 39.00
CA VAL A 267 -62.77 46.55 37.89
C VAL A 267 -64.18 47.13 38.03
N THR A 268 -64.36 48.36 37.56
CA THR A 268 -65.65 49.10 37.63
C THR A 268 -66.13 49.60 36.28
N ASP A 269 -65.25 49.63 35.28
CA ASP A 269 -65.54 50.20 33.97
C ASP A 269 -65.87 49.09 32.95
N ALA A 270 -66.76 49.40 32.02
CA ALA A 270 -67.07 48.50 30.91
C ALA A 270 -65.82 48.27 30.05
N GLY A 271 -65.58 47.02 29.66
CA GLY A 271 -64.37 46.64 28.93
C GLY A 271 -64.23 45.14 28.74
N SER A 272 -63.25 44.74 27.93
CA SER A 272 -62.84 43.35 27.79
C SER A 272 -61.55 43.15 28.59
N TYR A 273 -61.60 42.26 29.58
CA TYR A 273 -60.51 41.98 30.49
C TYR A 273 -60.02 40.54 30.27
N THR A 274 -58.73 40.38 29.95
CA THR A 274 -58.11 39.08 29.73
C THR A 274 -57.32 38.66 30.96
N THR A 275 -57.65 37.49 31.50
CA THR A 275 -56.92 36.83 32.58
C THR A 275 -56.23 35.57 32.05
N THR A 276 -54.94 35.42 32.34
CA THR A 276 -54.14 34.24 31.96
C THR A 276 -53.77 33.44 33.20
N PHE A 277 -54.05 32.14 33.19
CA PHE A 277 -53.62 31.20 34.23
C PHE A 277 -52.54 30.27 33.70
N MET A 278 -51.39 30.26 34.35
CA MET A 278 -50.30 29.36 33.98
C MET A 278 -50.67 27.92 34.32
N SER A 279 -50.65 27.04 33.33
CA SER A 279 -50.77 25.60 33.58
C SER A 279 -49.40 24.99 33.90
N VAL A 280 -49.40 23.80 34.49
CA VAL A 280 -48.15 23.11 34.89
C VAL A 280 -47.23 22.85 33.70
N ASN A 281 -47.77 22.76 32.49
CA ASN A 281 -47.04 22.44 31.26
C ASN A 281 -46.85 23.65 30.32
N GLY A 282 -47.16 24.87 30.79
CA GLY A 282 -47.01 26.11 30.00
C GLY A 282 -48.05 26.34 28.91
N CYS A 283 -49.03 25.44 28.77
CA CYS A 283 -50.21 25.64 27.93
C CYS A 283 -51.26 26.40 28.74
N ASP A 284 -51.12 27.71 28.73
CA ASP A 284 -51.86 28.60 29.62
C ASP A 284 -53.35 28.65 29.27
N SER A 285 -54.19 28.78 30.30
CA SER A 285 -55.63 28.98 30.13
C SER A 285 -55.93 30.47 30.07
N VAL A 286 -56.74 30.89 29.10
CA VAL A 286 -57.15 32.30 28.93
C VAL A 286 -58.64 32.45 29.22
N ILE A 287 -58.98 33.37 30.12
CA ILE A 287 -60.36 33.78 30.39
C ILE A 287 -60.55 35.22 29.94
N VAL A 288 -61.55 35.47 29.09
CA VAL A 288 -61.94 36.81 28.65
C VAL A 288 -63.26 37.21 29.29
N THR A 289 -63.22 38.17 30.21
CA THR A 289 -64.39 38.76 30.86
C THR A 289 -64.83 40.01 30.10
N ASN A 290 -65.99 39.98 29.46
CA ASN A 290 -66.61 41.15 28.83
C ASN A 290 -67.58 41.81 29.82
N LEU A 291 -67.13 42.91 30.43
CA LEU A 291 -67.89 43.66 31.43
C LEU A 291 -68.70 44.78 30.79
N SER A 292 -69.98 44.85 31.13
CA SER A 292 -70.91 45.92 30.76
C SER A 292 -71.44 46.63 32.01
N VAL A 293 -71.68 47.93 31.92
CA VAL A 293 -72.23 48.75 33.01
C VAL A 293 -73.60 49.28 32.59
N ASN A 294 -74.61 49.12 33.45
CA ASN A 294 -75.99 49.56 33.20
C ASN A 294 -76.56 50.41 34.35
#